data_AF-A0A843GPA5-F1
#
_entry.id   AF-A0A843GPA5-F1
#
_cell.length_a   1.000
_cell.length_b   1.000
_cell.length_c   1.000
_cell.angle_alpha   90.00
_cell.angle_beta   90.00
_cell.angle_gamma   90.00
#
_symmetry.space_group_name_H-M   'P 1'
#
loop_
_entity.id
_entity.type
_entity.pdbx_description
1 polymer ?
#
loop_
_entity_poly.entity_id
_entity_poly.type
_entity_poly.pdbx_seq_one_letter_code
_entity_poly.pdbx_strand_id
1 'polypeptide(L)'
;MNKIFAPKLYTVRKFSFSDLYSHEFNLELSSKEEKKYYIKQQDNMLFRQIRLITGDNGNFNKYVIFVDCKGAKTKENGLSEIIRNGFYINNIHFVLSERSASMTRNFICSFVSEEIVGELNQRISMDIEIKKTVLSKYYAYRGLMFSSCHCIENWYPKIIIVPDYFVTIPNQKIKYVYDEESTFKNSEGKDIVWKQKAIGDKTTDIRINAFDGCGIHHPLITAYLKEYLHSKTKPTSVLWRLPYIKGVTHEVDYVSFYHERGINEITDVWGVKHSVDDIMIIMGESMYKGIKYFKKYNDYRDWENYWEKFKKYNHCVGVAKWNFSKEEEPAYTRGNYQIFQDLDLSYFDFSSLARKSFDWITRIIEGEDIHTYCFLGLMEDSHEPLNNYVAAILKNPEVLKDSTVRNYIISLMEKYIDEMKCGKLWINACFKFLVPDLIMFMEAAGGLEPKGFLAYDEFYSTNRDGVLEGEYLIERNPHICPSEHVILNGVKDKVAEKYFSGLDNICMINCKSITPQRLNGADYDIVVKLCRII
;
A
#
# COMPACT_ATOMS: atom_id res chain seq x y z
N MET A 1 11.87 -4.60 25.21
CA MET A 1 12.08 -3.76 24.01
C MET A 1 10.98 -4.09 23.03
N ASN A 2 10.15 -3.11 22.65
CA ASN A 2 9.01 -3.36 21.77
C ASN A 2 9.50 -3.69 20.35
N LYS A 3 9.06 -4.81 19.79
CA LYS A 3 9.23 -5.12 18.36
C LYS A 3 8.57 -3.99 17.56
N ILE A 4 9.35 -3.22 16.80
CA ILE A 4 8.83 -2.10 16.01
C ILE A 4 8.27 -2.65 14.68
N PHE A 5 7.18 -3.42 14.76
CA PHE A 5 6.46 -3.87 13.55
C PHE A 5 5.61 -2.75 12.93
N ALA A 6 5.29 -1.72 13.72
CA ALA A 6 4.49 -0.58 13.30
C ALA A 6 5.10 0.74 13.78
N PRO A 7 4.90 1.85 13.05
CA PRO A 7 5.33 3.16 13.50
C PRO A 7 4.68 3.55 14.84
N LYS A 8 5.35 4.43 15.61
CA LYS A 8 4.88 4.91 16.91
C LYS A 8 3.45 5.47 16.81
N LEU A 9 2.60 5.18 17.78
CA LEU A 9 1.24 5.73 17.85
C LEU A 9 1.20 7.05 18.60
N TYR A 10 0.56 8.05 18.02
CA TYR A 10 0.22 9.34 18.64
C TYR A 10 -1.28 9.43 18.89
N THR A 11 -1.65 10.11 19.96
CA THR A 11 -3.03 10.54 20.21
C THR A 11 -3.29 11.81 19.41
N VAL A 12 -4.39 11.84 18.66
CA VAL A 12 -4.90 13.02 17.96
C VAL A 12 -6.41 13.12 18.19
N ARG A 13 -7.04 14.19 17.71
CA ARG A 13 -8.49 14.37 17.79
C ARG A 13 -9.16 14.02 16.46
N LYS A 14 -10.32 13.35 16.53
CA LYS A 14 -11.22 13.15 15.40
C LYS A 14 -12.64 13.57 15.76
N PHE A 15 -13.19 14.52 15.02
CA PHE A 15 -14.56 15.00 15.16
C PHE A 15 -15.43 14.48 14.02
N SER A 16 -16.76 14.42 14.22
CA SER A 16 -17.68 14.31 13.11
C SER A 16 -18.03 15.70 12.58
N PHE A 17 -18.27 15.81 11.27
CA PHE A 17 -18.74 17.06 10.68
C PHE A 17 -20.07 17.51 11.30
N SER A 18 -20.97 16.57 11.64
CA SER A 18 -22.26 16.88 12.25
C SER A 18 -22.10 17.58 13.60
N ASP A 19 -21.15 17.13 14.43
CA ASP A 19 -20.88 17.74 15.74
C ASP A 19 -20.30 19.14 15.60
N LEU A 20 -19.38 19.34 14.64
CA LEU A 20 -18.83 20.68 14.38
C LEU A 20 -19.91 21.63 13.85
N TYR A 21 -20.72 21.14 12.92
CA TYR A 21 -21.80 21.92 12.30
C TYR A 21 -22.88 22.33 13.31
N SER A 22 -23.23 21.47 14.29
CA SER A 22 -24.25 21.81 15.29
C SER A 22 -23.78 22.88 16.29
N HIS A 23 -22.49 23.16 16.35
CA HIS A 23 -21.87 24.19 17.19
C HIS A 23 -21.31 25.34 16.32
N GLU A 24 -21.84 25.53 15.11
CA GLU A 24 -21.44 26.63 14.22
C GLU A 24 -19.91 26.69 13.99
N PHE A 25 -19.26 25.53 13.95
CA PHE A 25 -17.81 25.39 13.77
C PHE A 25 -16.95 26.08 14.85
N ASN A 26 -17.50 26.28 16.06
CA ASN A 26 -16.78 26.80 17.21
C ASN A 26 -17.14 26.01 18.48
N LEU A 27 -16.18 25.22 18.99
CA LEU A 27 -16.40 24.39 20.17
C LEU A 27 -15.45 24.77 21.30
N GLU A 28 -16.02 24.92 22.49
CA GLU A 28 -15.29 25.03 23.75
C GLU A 28 -15.49 23.72 24.54
N LEU A 29 -14.39 23.05 24.87
CA LEU A 29 -14.35 21.72 25.47
C LEU A 29 -13.44 21.73 26.70
N SER A 30 -13.94 21.20 27.81
CA SER A 30 -13.08 20.84 28.93
C SER A 30 -12.13 19.69 28.56
N SER A 31 -11.03 19.53 29.31
CA SER A 31 -10.09 18.41 29.09
C SER A 31 -10.74 17.02 29.23
N LYS A 32 -11.88 16.91 29.93
CA LYS A 32 -12.64 15.66 30.06
C LYS A 32 -13.47 15.39 28.81
N GLU A 33 -14.07 16.41 28.22
CA GLU A 33 -14.87 16.28 27.00
C GLU A 33 -13.99 16.02 25.78
N GLU A 34 -12.84 16.69 25.70
CA GLU A 34 -11.90 16.54 24.58
C GLU A 34 -11.41 15.09 24.42
N LYS A 35 -11.22 14.37 25.55
CA LYS A 35 -10.82 12.95 25.55
C LYS A 35 -11.78 12.03 24.80
N LYS A 36 -13.06 12.41 24.66
CA LYS A 36 -14.05 11.63 23.89
C LYS A 36 -13.72 11.59 22.39
N TYR A 37 -12.94 12.56 21.90
CA TYR A 37 -12.55 12.67 20.50
C TYR A 37 -11.17 12.06 20.22
N TYR A 38 -10.51 11.48 21.22
CA TYR A 38 -9.17 10.94 21.05
C TYR A 38 -9.15 9.66 20.23
N ILE A 39 -8.32 9.64 19.20
CA ILE A 39 -8.00 8.46 18.41
C ILE A 39 -6.49 8.26 18.37
N LYS A 40 -6.06 7.03 18.03
CA LYS A 40 -4.66 6.73 17.77
C LYS A 40 -4.35 6.81 16.28
N GLN A 41 -3.23 7.42 15.93
CA GLN A 41 -2.70 7.49 14.58
C GLN A 41 -1.22 7.11 14.58
N GLN A 42 -0.80 6.31 13.60
CA GLN A 42 0.60 5.95 13.42
C GLN A 42 1.42 7.17 12.96
N ASP A 43 2.69 7.20 13.34
CA ASP A 43 3.62 8.23 12.91
C ASP A 43 3.73 8.27 11.39
N ASN A 44 3.93 9.48 10.88
CA ASN A 44 4.01 9.78 9.47
C ASN A 44 4.84 11.07 9.27
N MET A 45 5.20 11.36 8.03
CA MET A 45 6.05 12.50 7.71
C MET A 45 5.42 13.85 8.07
N LEU A 46 4.09 13.98 7.97
CA LEU A 46 3.41 15.21 8.37
C LEU A 46 3.58 15.45 9.87
N PHE A 47 3.31 14.43 10.69
CA PHE A 47 3.47 14.54 12.14
C PHE A 47 4.90 14.89 12.50
N ARG A 48 5.87 14.30 11.79
CA ARG A 48 7.27 14.67 11.95
C ARG A 48 7.54 16.14 11.63
N GLN A 49 7.04 16.66 10.50
CA GLN A 49 7.22 18.07 10.16
C GLN A 49 6.55 18.99 11.20
N ILE A 50 5.38 18.62 11.73
CA ILE A 50 4.75 19.35 12.84
C ILE A 50 5.70 19.40 14.05
N ARG A 51 6.29 18.27 14.46
CA ARG A 51 7.25 18.24 15.60
C ARG A 51 8.47 19.12 15.35
N LEU A 52 8.95 19.21 14.11
CA LEU A 52 10.08 20.08 13.77
C LEU A 52 9.72 21.57 13.84
N ILE A 53 8.50 21.95 13.44
CA ILE A 53 8.03 23.34 13.49
C ILE A 53 7.82 23.76 14.94
N THR A 54 7.19 22.90 15.75
CA THR A 54 6.71 23.27 17.08
C THR A 54 7.67 22.94 18.22
N GLY A 55 8.61 22.02 18.00
CA GLY A 55 9.44 21.42 19.05
C GLY A 55 8.68 20.46 19.98
N ASP A 56 7.37 20.25 19.77
CA ASP A 56 6.53 19.41 20.62
C ASP A 56 6.68 17.93 20.25
N ASN A 57 7.37 17.16 21.10
CA ASN A 57 7.58 15.73 20.93
C ASN A 57 6.64 14.86 21.78
N GLY A 58 5.57 15.46 22.33
CA GLY A 58 4.57 14.79 23.14
C GLY A 58 3.83 13.67 22.39
N ASN A 59 3.23 12.75 23.15
CA ASN A 59 2.41 11.66 22.58
C ASN A 59 1.02 12.15 22.11
N PHE A 60 0.61 13.36 22.48
CA PHE A 60 -0.61 14.00 22.01
C PHE A 60 -0.26 15.11 21.02
N ASN A 61 -0.66 14.97 19.77
CA ASN A 61 -0.46 16.00 18.76
C ASN A 61 -1.68 16.93 18.74
N LYS A 62 -1.53 18.10 19.39
CA LYS A 62 -2.56 19.14 19.50
C LYS A 62 -2.69 20.03 18.26
N TYR A 63 -1.81 19.88 17.27
CA TYR A 63 -1.75 20.75 16.10
C TYR A 63 -2.51 20.20 14.90
N VAL A 64 -3.00 18.96 14.97
CA VAL A 64 -3.74 18.30 13.89
C VAL A 64 -5.07 17.73 14.39
N ILE A 65 -6.10 17.88 13.57
CA ILE A 65 -7.44 17.35 13.81
C ILE A 65 -7.93 16.64 12.55
N PHE A 66 -8.57 15.49 12.72
CA PHE A 66 -9.28 14.82 11.65
C PHE A 66 -10.78 15.07 11.75
N VAL A 67 -11.46 15.23 10.62
CA VAL A 67 -12.92 15.41 10.57
C VAL A 67 -13.53 14.35 9.67
N ASP A 68 -14.52 13.63 10.19
CA ASP A 68 -15.37 12.69 9.44
C ASP A 68 -16.50 13.44 8.75
N CYS A 69 -16.37 13.63 7.45
CA CYS A 69 -17.29 14.43 6.63
C CYS A 69 -18.46 13.61 6.07
N LYS A 70 -18.70 12.36 6.51
CA LYS A 70 -19.85 11.57 6.02
C LYS A 70 -21.21 12.26 6.24
N GLY A 71 -21.34 13.02 7.33
CA GLY A 71 -22.55 13.80 7.65
C GLY A 71 -22.76 15.05 6.81
N ALA A 72 -21.82 15.40 5.91
CA ALA A 72 -21.86 16.61 5.11
C ALA A 72 -22.61 16.47 3.78
N LYS A 73 -23.03 15.26 3.39
CA LYS A 73 -23.60 14.96 2.06
C LYS A 73 -24.79 15.83 1.66
N THR A 74 -25.59 16.27 2.62
CA THR A 74 -26.78 17.13 2.40
C THR A 74 -26.57 18.57 2.87
N LYS A 75 -25.35 18.94 3.28
CA LYS A 75 -25.00 20.23 3.91
C LYS A 75 -23.86 20.91 3.16
N GLU A 76 -24.05 21.14 1.86
CA GLU A 76 -23.02 21.66 0.94
C GLU A 76 -22.43 23.01 1.40
N ASN A 77 -23.28 23.92 1.88
CA ASN A 77 -22.83 25.22 2.39
C ASN A 77 -21.93 25.06 3.62
N GLY A 78 -22.30 24.20 4.57
CA GLY A 78 -21.48 23.93 5.75
C GLY A 78 -20.17 23.23 5.39
N LEU A 79 -20.18 22.32 4.41
CA LEU A 79 -18.96 21.70 3.92
C LEU A 79 -18.04 22.72 3.24
N SER A 80 -18.61 23.64 2.47
CA SER A 80 -17.87 24.73 1.83
C SER A 80 -17.28 25.69 2.87
N GLU A 81 -18.02 25.99 3.93
CA GLU A 81 -17.58 26.82 5.05
C GLU A 81 -16.36 26.22 5.73
N ILE A 82 -16.45 24.98 6.23
CA ILE A 82 -15.32 24.34 6.93
C ILE A 82 -14.09 24.17 6.01
N ILE A 83 -14.29 23.92 4.71
CA ILE A 83 -13.19 23.76 3.75
C ILE A 83 -12.46 25.09 3.49
N ARG A 84 -13.19 26.21 3.43
CA ARG A 84 -12.62 27.53 3.11
C ARG A 84 -12.10 28.25 4.33
N ASN A 85 -12.86 28.19 5.42
CA ASN A 85 -12.68 29.02 6.60
C ASN A 85 -12.25 28.23 7.83
N GLY A 86 -12.25 26.89 7.80
CA GLY A 86 -11.82 26.11 8.96
C GLY A 86 -12.84 26.07 10.10
N PHE A 87 -12.36 25.89 11.33
CA PHE A 87 -13.16 25.85 12.56
C PHE A 87 -12.31 26.11 13.81
N TYR A 88 -12.95 26.40 14.93
CA TYR A 88 -12.30 26.70 16.21
C TYR A 88 -12.54 25.58 17.22
N ILE A 89 -11.48 25.19 17.94
CA ILE A 89 -11.57 24.36 19.16
C ILE A 89 -10.78 25.06 20.26
N ASN A 90 -11.42 25.41 21.37
CA ASN A 90 -10.80 26.08 22.51
C ASN A 90 -10.01 27.34 22.09
N ASN A 91 -10.65 28.20 21.30
CA ASN A 91 -10.08 29.41 20.66
C ASN A 91 -8.87 29.19 19.72
N ILE A 92 -8.50 27.94 19.41
CA ILE A 92 -7.47 27.65 18.41
C ILE A 92 -8.15 27.42 17.06
N HIS A 93 -7.73 28.19 16.07
CA HIS A 93 -8.22 28.08 14.70
C HIS A 93 -7.52 26.95 13.93
N PHE A 94 -8.30 26.08 13.29
CA PHE A 94 -7.83 24.96 12.49
C PHE A 94 -8.30 25.09 11.04
N VAL A 95 -7.35 25.04 10.11
CA VAL A 95 -7.58 25.21 8.67
C VAL A 95 -7.29 23.93 7.90
N LEU A 96 -7.89 23.79 6.72
CA LEU A 96 -7.79 22.58 5.91
C LEU A 96 -6.31 22.26 5.57
N SER A 97 -5.95 21.00 5.70
CA SER A 97 -4.64 20.46 5.34
C SER A 97 -4.76 19.27 4.38
N GLU A 98 -3.67 18.54 4.20
CA GLU A 98 -3.56 17.47 3.21
C GLU A 98 -4.52 16.30 3.48
N ARG A 99 -4.71 15.45 2.47
CA ARG A 99 -5.50 14.23 2.61
C ARG A 99 -4.79 13.10 1.88
N SER A 100 -4.66 11.96 2.55
CA SER A 100 -4.22 10.75 1.87
C SER A 100 -5.35 10.19 0.99
N ALA A 101 -5.00 9.33 0.03
CA ALA A 101 -6.00 8.63 -0.79
C ALA A 101 -6.99 7.82 0.07
N SER A 102 -6.54 7.25 1.19
CA SER A 102 -7.40 6.53 2.13
C SER A 102 -8.39 7.47 2.83
N MET A 103 -7.94 8.65 3.25
CA MET A 103 -8.81 9.65 3.87
C MET A 103 -9.89 10.12 2.89
N THR A 104 -9.53 10.40 1.64
CA THR A 104 -10.49 10.79 0.60
C THR A 104 -11.58 9.74 0.40
N ARG A 105 -11.22 8.45 0.28
CA ARG A 105 -12.20 7.35 0.15
C ARG A 105 -13.13 7.21 1.36
N ASN A 106 -12.63 7.56 2.55
CA ASN A 106 -13.38 7.48 3.80
C ASN A 106 -14.10 8.77 4.17
N PHE A 107 -14.12 9.78 3.30
CA PHE A 107 -14.68 11.11 3.57
C PHE A 107 -14.05 11.77 4.81
N ILE A 108 -12.73 11.64 4.97
CA ILE A 108 -11.99 12.26 6.07
C ILE A 108 -11.16 13.42 5.52
N CYS A 109 -11.21 14.56 6.22
CA CYS A 109 -10.32 15.69 6.01
C CYS A 109 -9.38 15.84 7.21
N SER A 110 -8.16 16.32 6.98
CA SER A 110 -7.30 16.78 8.07
C SER A 110 -7.29 18.30 8.11
N PHE A 111 -7.13 18.82 9.30
CA PHE A 111 -7.02 20.24 9.59
C PHE A 111 -5.83 20.45 10.52
N VAL A 112 -5.09 21.52 10.32
CA VAL A 112 -3.92 21.87 11.14
C VAL A 112 -4.13 23.24 11.77
N SER A 113 -3.50 23.48 12.90
CA SER A 113 -3.55 24.81 13.53
C SER A 113 -3.03 25.87 12.56
N GLU A 114 -3.76 26.98 12.47
CA GLU A 114 -3.41 28.10 11.60
C GLU A 114 -2.02 28.66 11.91
N GLU A 115 -1.58 28.59 13.18
CA GLU A 115 -0.28 29.12 13.61
C GLU A 115 0.91 28.44 12.89
N ILE A 116 0.75 27.18 12.45
CA ILE A 116 1.83 26.41 11.78
C ILE A 116 1.61 26.22 10.28
N VAL A 117 0.43 26.56 9.74
CA VAL A 117 0.04 26.14 8.38
C VAL A 117 0.95 26.70 7.30
N GLY A 118 1.43 27.94 7.47
CA GLY A 118 2.31 28.61 6.50
C GLY A 118 3.64 27.88 6.32
N GLU A 119 4.35 27.61 7.42
CA GLU A 119 5.63 26.90 7.40
C GLU A 119 5.44 25.43 7.00
N LEU A 120 4.39 24.78 7.50
CA LEU A 120 4.07 23.40 7.14
C LEU A 120 3.83 23.26 5.64
N ASN A 121 3.13 24.22 5.01
CA ASN A 121 2.91 24.22 3.57
C ASN A 121 4.21 24.35 2.76
N GLN A 122 5.14 25.20 3.19
CA GLN A 122 6.46 25.34 2.54
C GLN A 122 7.29 24.06 2.64
N ARG A 123 7.28 23.41 3.82
CA ARG A 123 7.95 22.13 4.07
C ARG A 123 7.40 21.00 3.19
N ILE A 124 6.07 20.89 3.09
CA ILE A 124 5.39 19.87 2.28
C ILE A 124 5.63 20.11 0.78
N SER A 125 5.51 21.36 0.32
CA SER A 125 5.71 21.69 -1.09
C SER A 125 7.17 21.68 -1.50
N MET A 126 8.10 21.63 -0.53
CA MET A 126 9.54 21.77 -0.77
C MET A 126 9.85 23.01 -1.63
N ASP A 127 9.22 24.14 -1.34
CA ASP A 127 9.37 25.40 -2.11
C ASP A 127 9.14 25.26 -3.62
N ILE A 128 8.36 24.28 -4.07
CA ILE A 128 8.01 24.16 -5.47
C ILE A 128 6.98 25.23 -5.80
N GLU A 129 7.26 26.02 -6.83
CA GLU A 129 6.28 26.90 -7.44
C GLU A 129 5.47 26.16 -8.50
N ILE A 130 4.14 26.22 -8.40
CA ILE A 130 3.24 25.51 -9.29
C ILE A 130 2.51 26.51 -10.17
N LYS A 131 2.81 26.49 -11.47
CA LYS A 131 2.13 27.32 -12.46
C LYS A 131 0.80 26.69 -12.90
N LYS A 132 0.87 25.53 -13.54
CA LYS A 132 -0.30 24.78 -14.04
C LYS A 132 -0.14 23.31 -13.64
N THR A 133 -1.15 22.76 -13.00
CA THR A 133 -1.15 21.35 -12.60
C THR A 133 -2.55 20.75 -12.64
N VAL A 134 -2.61 19.42 -12.62
CA VAL A 134 -3.84 18.67 -12.32
C VAL A 134 -3.96 18.60 -10.80
N LEU A 135 -4.93 19.34 -10.24
CA LEU A 135 -5.09 19.47 -8.78
C LEU A 135 -5.16 18.12 -8.07
N SER A 136 -5.91 17.15 -8.61
CA SER A 136 -6.03 15.82 -8.00
C SER A 136 -4.69 15.08 -7.90
N LYS A 137 -3.81 15.19 -8.91
CA LYS A 137 -2.47 14.61 -8.87
C LYS A 137 -1.59 15.32 -7.85
N TYR A 138 -1.62 16.65 -7.85
CA TYR A 138 -0.82 17.44 -6.92
C TYR A 138 -1.19 17.15 -5.46
N TYR A 139 -2.48 17.16 -5.13
CA TYR A 139 -2.96 16.81 -3.78
C TYR A 139 -2.61 15.37 -3.40
N ALA A 140 -2.64 14.42 -4.34
CA ALA A 140 -2.21 13.05 -4.06
C ALA A 140 -0.73 12.97 -3.67
N TYR A 141 0.14 13.77 -4.30
CA TYR A 141 1.58 13.79 -3.99
C TYR A 141 1.88 14.49 -2.67
N ARG A 142 1.21 15.60 -2.36
CA ARG A 142 1.28 16.22 -1.03
C ARG A 142 0.77 15.27 0.07
N GLY A 143 -0.29 14.51 -0.25
CA GLY A 143 -0.87 13.50 0.61
C GLY A 143 0.07 12.34 0.96
N LEU A 144 1.22 12.19 0.28
CA LEU A 144 2.25 11.22 0.67
C LEU A 144 2.77 11.48 2.09
N MET A 145 2.70 12.72 2.58
CA MET A 145 3.10 13.09 3.95
C MET A 145 2.28 12.38 5.03
N PHE A 146 1.08 11.90 4.70
CA PHE A 146 0.24 11.10 5.59
C PHE A 146 0.49 9.59 5.50
N SER A 147 1.46 9.14 4.72
CA SER A 147 1.83 7.72 4.70
C SER A 147 2.47 7.33 6.02
N SER A 148 1.82 6.43 6.76
CA SER A 148 2.43 5.81 7.94
C SER A 148 3.73 5.12 7.52
N CYS A 149 4.83 5.47 8.16
CA CYS A 149 6.13 4.88 7.87
C CYS A 149 7.10 5.02 9.04
N HIS A 150 8.12 4.16 9.05
CA HIS A 150 9.29 4.35 9.87
C HIS A 150 10.17 5.40 9.19
N CYS A 151 10.26 6.60 9.79
CA CYS A 151 11.20 7.62 9.36
C CYS A 151 12.62 7.21 9.75
N ILE A 152 13.48 7.05 8.75
CA ILE A 152 14.91 6.83 8.95
C ILE A 152 15.56 8.20 9.05
N GLU A 153 15.93 8.59 10.27
CA GLU A 153 16.48 9.90 10.56
C GLU A 153 17.94 10.00 10.10
N ASN A 154 18.32 11.16 9.55
CA ASN A 154 19.70 11.48 9.16
C ASN A 154 20.37 10.47 8.21
N TRP A 155 19.59 9.74 7.42
CA TRP A 155 20.09 8.79 6.43
C TRP A 155 19.77 9.27 5.01
N TYR A 156 20.82 9.46 4.21
CA TYR A 156 20.73 10.00 2.85
C TYR A 156 21.43 9.04 1.89
N PRO A 157 20.80 7.90 1.53
CA PRO A 157 21.39 6.92 0.62
C PRO A 157 21.57 7.53 -0.78
N LYS A 158 22.50 6.98 -1.56
CA LYS A 158 22.62 7.30 -2.98
C LYS A 158 21.40 6.72 -3.71
N ILE A 159 20.50 7.58 -4.16
CA ILE A 159 19.34 7.21 -4.98
C ILE A 159 19.55 7.76 -6.39
N ILE A 160 19.43 6.88 -7.39
CA ILE A 160 19.44 7.27 -8.81
C ILE A 160 18.09 6.95 -9.45
N ILE A 161 17.70 7.76 -10.43
CA ILE A 161 16.46 7.60 -11.18
C ILE A 161 16.81 7.16 -12.60
N VAL A 162 16.40 5.95 -13.00
CA VAL A 162 16.62 5.42 -14.35
C VAL A 162 15.35 5.56 -15.19
N PRO A 163 15.45 5.68 -16.53
CA PRO A 163 14.28 5.77 -17.39
C PRO A 163 13.34 4.58 -17.21
N ASP A 164 12.03 4.83 -17.24
CA ASP A 164 11.06 3.75 -17.37
C ASP A 164 11.19 3.08 -18.75
N TYR A 165 10.87 1.78 -18.82
CA TYR A 165 10.85 1.03 -20.06
C TYR A 165 9.41 0.70 -20.46
N PHE A 166 9.08 0.89 -21.75
CA PHE A 166 7.75 0.66 -22.26
C PHE A 166 7.73 -0.46 -23.29
N VAL A 167 6.79 -1.39 -23.15
CA VAL A 167 6.58 -2.51 -24.06
C VAL A 167 5.22 -2.38 -24.72
N THR A 168 5.14 -2.67 -26.01
CA THR A 168 3.85 -2.79 -26.71
C THR A 168 3.47 -4.26 -26.79
N ILE A 169 2.39 -4.64 -26.12
CA ILE A 169 1.83 -5.99 -26.16
C ILE A 169 0.83 -6.04 -27.33
N PRO A 170 1.11 -6.82 -28.38
CA PRO A 170 0.32 -6.78 -29.59
C PRO A 170 -1.00 -7.54 -29.46
N ASN A 171 -1.99 -7.18 -30.28
CA ASN A 171 -3.21 -7.97 -30.54
C ASN A 171 -4.04 -8.35 -29.30
N GLN A 172 -4.16 -7.45 -28.33
CA GLN A 172 -4.92 -7.69 -27.11
C GLN A 172 -6.41 -7.48 -27.34
N LYS A 173 -7.22 -8.48 -26.97
CA LYS A 173 -8.68 -8.39 -26.97
C LYS A 173 -9.12 -7.66 -25.72
N ILE A 174 -9.78 -6.52 -25.88
CA ILE A 174 -10.26 -5.72 -24.75
C ILE A 174 -11.73 -5.35 -24.88
N LYS A 175 -12.35 -5.23 -23.71
CA LYS A 175 -13.60 -4.50 -23.51
C LYS A 175 -13.27 -3.07 -23.12
N TYR A 176 -13.93 -2.10 -23.73
CA TYR A 176 -13.74 -0.69 -23.41
C TYR A 176 -15.06 0.03 -23.28
N VAL A 177 -15.07 1.07 -22.45
CA VAL A 177 -16.24 1.93 -22.23
C VAL A 177 -16.20 3.08 -23.23
N TYR A 178 -17.31 3.32 -23.92
CA TYR A 178 -17.48 4.50 -24.79
C TYR A 178 -18.81 5.20 -24.52
N ASP A 179 -18.91 6.46 -24.96
CA ASP A 179 -20.16 7.22 -24.90
C ASP A 179 -21.02 6.87 -26.11
N GLU A 180 -22.21 6.36 -25.85
CA GLU A 180 -23.26 6.13 -26.84
C GLU A 180 -24.37 7.15 -26.61
N GLU A 181 -24.75 7.87 -27.67
CA GLU A 181 -25.88 8.80 -27.64
C GLU A 181 -27.16 8.06 -28.02
N SER A 182 -28.13 8.06 -27.11
CA SER A 182 -29.51 7.64 -27.39
C SER A 182 -30.45 8.83 -27.26
N THR A 183 -31.52 8.86 -28.06
CA THR A 183 -32.53 9.92 -27.99
C THR A 183 -33.81 9.34 -27.44
N PHE A 184 -34.38 9.97 -26.40
CA PHE A 184 -35.69 9.61 -25.88
C PHE A 184 -36.58 10.84 -25.72
N LYS A 185 -37.90 10.65 -25.79
CA LYS A 185 -38.87 11.72 -25.53
C LYS A 185 -39.16 11.83 -24.04
N ASN A 186 -39.05 13.03 -23.49
CA ASN A 186 -39.46 13.30 -22.12
C ASN A 186 -41.01 13.35 -22.00
N SER A 187 -41.50 13.52 -20.78
CA SER A 187 -42.94 13.67 -20.46
C SER A 187 -43.63 14.86 -21.17
N GLU A 188 -42.86 15.77 -21.75
CA GLU A 188 -43.36 16.95 -22.49
C GLU A 188 -43.26 16.74 -24.02
N GLY A 189 -42.88 15.55 -24.48
CA GLY A 189 -42.76 15.21 -25.91
C GLY A 189 -41.51 15.74 -26.61
N LYS A 190 -40.56 16.33 -25.87
CA LYS A 190 -39.30 16.86 -26.37
C LYS A 190 -38.22 15.77 -26.44
N ASP A 191 -37.50 15.73 -27.55
CA ASP A 191 -36.35 14.85 -27.72
C ASP A 191 -35.19 15.31 -26.81
N ILE A 192 -34.70 14.39 -25.97
CA ILE A 192 -33.53 14.57 -25.13
C ILE A 192 -32.45 13.61 -25.59
N VAL A 193 -31.26 14.16 -25.89
CA VAL A 193 -30.06 13.36 -26.14
C VAL A 193 -29.48 12.93 -24.79
N TRP A 194 -29.37 11.62 -24.61
CA TRP A 194 -28.82 10.99 -23.43
C TRP A 194 -27.51 10.29 -23.79
N LYS A 195 -26.44 10.67 -23.09
CA LYS A 195 -25.14 10.00 -23.19
C LYS A 195 -25.08 8.88 -22.16
N GLN A 196 -25.16 7.65 -22.63
CA GLN A 196 -24.95 6.47 -21.80
C GLN A 196 -23.57 5.88 -22.04
N LYS A 197 -23.03 5.21 -21.01
CA LYS A 197 -21.83 4.40 -21.16
C LYS A 197 -22.20 3.04 -21.75
N ALA A 198 -21.72 2.76 -22.96
CA ALA A 198 -21.82 1.45 -23.59
C ALA A 198 -20.48 0.71 -23.48
N ILE A 199 -20.53 -0.61 -23.65
CA ILE A 199 -19.34 -1.48 -23.68
C ILE A 199 -19.14 -1.96 -25.10
N GLY A 200 -17.96 -1.72 -25.65
CA GLY A 200 -17.53 -2.24 -26.94
C GLY A 200 -16.38 -3.21 -26.79
N ASP A 201 -16.17 -4.04 -27.80
CA ASP A 201 -15.05 -4.97 -27.91
C ASP A 201 -14.13 -4.56 -29.06
N LYS A 202 -12.82 -4.64 -28.87
CA LYS A 202 -11.85 -4.49 -29.97
C LYS A 202 -10.57 -5.28 -29.70
N THR A 203 -9.85 -5.57 -30.78
CA THR A 203 -8.46 -6.04 -30.72
C THR A 203 -7.54 -4.85 -30.96
N THR A 204 -6.58 -4.61 -30.07
CA THR A 204 -5.65 -3.49 -30.19
C THR A 204 -4.33 -3.78 -29.48
N ASP A 205 -3.27 -3.10 -29.89
CA ASP A 205 -1.99 -3.16 -29.19
C ASP A 205 -2.04 -2.30 -27.91
N ILE A 206 -1.48 -2.81 -26.82
CA ILE A 206 -1.47 -2.13 -25.52
C ILE A 206 -0.04 -1.80 -25.15
N ARG A 207 0.26 -0.51 -25.05
CA ARG A 207 1.53 -0.04 -24.51
C ARG A 207 1.48 -0.01 -22.98
N ILE A 208 2.40 -0.73 -22.34
CA ILE A 208 2.52 -0.81 -20.88
C ILE A 208 3.86 -0.22 -20.43
N ASN A 209 3.89 0.33 -19.21
CA ASN A 209 5.15 0.57 -18.49
C ASN A 209 5.54 -0.74 -17.81
N ALA A 210 6.68 -1.32 -18.19
CA ALA A 210 7.11 -2.62 -17.72
C ALA A 210 7.44 -2.64 -16.22
N PHE A 211 7.77 -1.48 -15.64
CA PHE A 211 8.34 -1.35 -14.30
C PHE A 211 7.68 -0.27 -13.44
N ASP A 212 6.42 0.10 -13.70
CA ASP A 212 5.74 1.21 -13.02
C ASP A 212 5.76 1.03 -11.48
N GLY A 213 6.46 1.92 -10.78
CA GLY A 213 6.57 1.90 -9.32
C GLY A 213 7.62 0.94 -8.75
N CYS A 214 8.47 0.34 -9.59
CA CYS A 214 9.50 -0.63 -9.20
C CYS A 214 10.93 -0.07 -9.29
N GLY A 215 11.81 -0.63 -8.47
CA GLY A 215 13.26 -0.48 -8.56
C GLY A 215 14.01 -1.60 -7.85
N ILE A 216 15.32 -1.44 -7.67
CA ILE A 216 16.19 -2.39 -6.96
C ILE A 216 17.11 -1.65 -6.00
N HIS A 217 17.68 -2.36 -5.03
CA HIS A 217 18.65 -1.80 -4.10
C HIS A 217 19.74 -2.80 -3.75
N HIS A 218 20.89 -2.25 -3.35
CA HIS A 218 22.06 -3.03 -2.96
C HIS A 218 21.81 -3.85 -1.68
N PRO A 219 22.33 -5.07 -1.53
CA PRO A 219 22.13 -5.90 -0.32
C PRO A 219 22.51 -5.21 1.01
N LEU A 220 23.51 -4.32 0.97
CA LEU A 220 23.89 -3.53 2.16
C LEU A 220 22.80 -2.54 2.62
N ILE A 221 21.89 -2.13 1.74
CA ILE A 221 20.71 -1.33 2.13
C ILE A 221 19.77 -2.18 3.00
N THR A 222 19.48 -3.42 2.61
CA THR A 222 18.68 -4.33 3.44
C THR A 222 19.34 -4.62 4.78
N ALA A 223 20.67 -4.84 4.79
CA ALA A 223 21.43 -5.06 6.02
C ALA A 223 21.28 -3.87 6.98
N TYR A 224 21.47 -2.65 6.47
CA TYR A 224 21.26 -1.42 7.22
C TYR A 224 19.82 -1.31 7.77
N LEU A 225 18.81 -1.57 6.94
CA LEU A 225 17.41 -1.50 7.36
C LEU A 225 17.06 -2.54 8.42
N LYS A 226 17.58 -3.76 8.31
CA LYS A 226 17.36 -4.80 9.31
C LYS A 226 17.83 -4.35 10.68
N GLU A 227 19.02 -3.75 10.75
CA GLU A 227 19.58 -3.22 11.99
C GLU A 227 18.77 -2.02 12.50
N TYR A 228 18.49 -1.03 11.64
CA TYR A 228 17.77 0.18 12.00
C TYR A 228 16.34 -0.11 12.51
N LEU A 229 15.63 -1.03 11.85
CA LEU A 229 14.27 -1.41 12.22
C LEU A 229 14.21 -2.43 13.36
N HIS A 230 15.36 -2.97 13.80
CA HIS A 230 15.45 -4.12 14.70
C HIS A 230 14.59 -5.30 14.21
N SER A 231 14.57 -5.51 12.89
CA SER A 231 13.76 -6.56 12.27
C SER A 231 14.38 -7.92 12.51
N LYS A 232 13.54 -8.91 12.84
CA LYS A 232 13.97 -10.31 12.96
C LYS A 232 14.42 -10.87 11.62
N THR A 233 13.64 -10.57 10.59
CA THR A 233 13.83 -11.04 9.21
C THR A 233 14.38 -9.92 8.33
N LYS A 234 14.96 -10.30 7.17
CA LYS A 234 15.55 -9.34 6.24
C LYS A 234 14.44 -8.64 5.44
N PRO A 235 14.36 -7.29 5.45
CA PRO A 235 13.41 -6.55 4.63
C PRO A 235 13.93 -6.44 3.19
N THR A 236 13.92 -7.54 2.44
CA THR A 236 14.48 -7.64 1.09
C THR A 236 13.65 -6.93 0.02
N SER A 237 12.36 -6.69 0.27
CA SER A 237 11.49 -5.86 -0.58
C SER A 237 10.89 -4.73 0.27
N VAL A 238 11.13 -3.49 -0.13
CA VAL A 238 10.88 -2.31 0.70
C VAL A 238 10.02 -1.30 -0.04
N LEU A 239 8.90 -0.94 0.57
CA LEU A 239 7.99 0.09 0.07
C LEU A 239 8.38 1.45 0.64
N TRP A 240 8.94 2.29 -0.22
CA TRP A 240 9.52 3.58 0.13
C TRP A 240 8.51 4.71 0.09
N ARG A 241 8.72 5.69 0.97
CA ARG A 241 8.04 6.98 0.98
C ARG A 241 9.08 8.07 1.20
N LEU A 242 9.15 9.02 0.28
CA LEU A 242 9.79 10.32 0.49
C LEU A 242 8.83 11.39 -0.07
N PRO A 243 8.98 12.68 0.26
CA PRO A 243 8.24 13.73 -0.43
C PRO A 243 8.40 13.57 -1.95
N TYR A 244 7.27 13.47 -2.66
CA TYR A 244 7.21 13.25 -4.10
C TYR A 244 7.85 11.95 -4.64
N ILE A 245 8.18 10.97 -3.79
CA ILE A 245 8.68 9.65 -4.21
C ILE A 245 7.88 8.54 -3.52
N LYS A 246 7.41 7.58 -4.32
CA LYS A 246 6.73 6.36 -3.87
C LYS A 246 7.02 5.23 -4.84
N GLY A 247 7.34 4.06 -4.30
CA GLY A 247 7.41 2.80 -5.02
C GLY A 247 7.94 1.69 -4.13
N VAL A 248 8.28 0.55 -4.73
CA VAL A 248 8.90 -0.60 -4.05
C VAL A 248 10.25 -0.88 -4.70
N THR A 249 11.26 -1.21 -3.89
CA THR A 249 12.52 -1.76 -4.42
C THR A 249 12.85 -3.10 -3.81
N HIS A 250 13.62 -3.89 -4.56
CA HIS A 250 13.99 -5.25 -4.22
C HIS A 250 15.51 -5.40 -4.10
N GLU A 251 15.95 -6.16 -3.11
CA GLU A 251 17.35 -6.51 -2.90
C GLU A 251 17.85 -7.34 -4.09
N VAL A 252 18.88 -6.86 -4.77
CA VAL A 252 19.54 -7.60 -5.84
C VAL A 252 21.04 -7.36 -5.79
N ASP A 253 21.84 -8.42 -5.97
CA ASP A 253 23.27 -8.29 -6.27
C ASP A 253 23.45 -7.82 -7.72
N TYR A 254 23.10 -6.56 -7.97
CA TYR A 254 23.24 -5.95 -9.29
C TYR A 254 24.72 -5.75 -9.66
N VAL A 255 25.62 -5.70 -8.66
CA VAL A 255 27.07 -5.52 -8.87
C VAL A 255 27.60 -6.71 -9.68
N SER A 256 27.38 -7.94 -9.19
CA SER A 256 27.77 -9.15 -9.91
C SER A 256 27.05 -9.25 -11.26
N PHE A 257 25.75 -8.91 -11.31
CA PHE A 257 24.96 -8.96 -12.55
C PHE A 257 25.57 -8.11 -13.68
N TYR A 258 25.97 -6.87 -13.36
CA TYR A 258 26.51 -5.93 -14.31
C TYR A 258 27.95 -6.24 -14.71
N HIS A 259 28.81 -6.61 -13.75
CA HIS A 259 30.20 -7.02 -14.05
C HIS A 259 30.26 -8.24 -14.98
N GLU A 260 29.40 -9.24 -14.76
CA GLU A 260 29.29 -10.42 -15.64
C GLU A 260 28.91 -10.06 -17.08
N ARG A 261 28.34 -8.89 -17.31
CA ARG A 261 27.91 -8.37 -18.61
C ARG A 261 28.82 -7.24 -19.12
N GLY A 262 29.94 -6.99 -18.44
CA GLY A 262 30.90 -5.95 -18.82
C GLY A 262 30.39 -4.52 -18.62
N ILE A 263 29.40 -4.32 -17.75
CA ILE A 263 28.82 -3.01 -17.43
C ILE A 263 29.44 -2.52 -16.11
N ASN A 264 30.05 -1.34 -16.16
CA ASN A 264 30.64 -0.69 -14.99
C ASN A 264 29.86 0.55 -14.52
N GLU A 265 28.95 1.05 -15.36
CA GLU A 265 28.23 2.30 -15.11
C GLU A 265 26.76 2.20 -15.54
N ILE A 266 25.87 2.85 -14.79
CA ILE A 266 24.45 3.05 -15.10
C ILE A 266 24.22 4.53 -15.36
N THR A 267 23.41 4.87 -16.38
CA THR A 267 23.08 6.26 -16.71
C THR A 267 21.69 6.61 -16.20
N ASP A 268 21.57 7.70 -15.44
CA ASP A 268 20.29 8.18 -14.93
C ASP A 268 19.49 9.00 -15.97
N VAL A 269 18.26 9.40 -15.63
CA VAL A 269 17.37 10.20 -16.50
C VAL A 269 17.93 11.58 -16.88
N TRP A 270 18.97 12.04 -16.21
CA TRP A 270 19.66 13.30 -16.50
C TRP A 270 20.96 13.11 -17.28
N GLY A 271 21.31 11.87 -17.65
CA GLY A 271 22.52 11.54 -18.39
C GLY A 271 23.77 11.41 -17.54
N VAL A 272 23.66 11.44 -16.20
CA VAL A 272 24.80 11.24 -15.30
C VAL A 272 25.07 9.76 -15.15
N LYS A 273 26.35 9.40 -15.25
CA LYS A 273 26.83 8.03 -15.07
C LYS A 273 27.21 7.75 -13.62
N HIS A 274 26.80 6.60 -13.12
CA HIS A 274 27.04 6.14 -11.76
C HIS A 274 27.72 4.77 -11.80
N SER A 275 28.76 4.58 -10.98
CA SER A 275 29.43 3.28 -10.91
C SER A 275 28.49 2.22 -10.36
N VAL A 276 28.52 1.01 -10.94
CA VAL A 276 27.78 -0.15 -10.42
C VAL A 276 28.34 -0.63 -9.09
N ASP A 277 29.55 -0.24 -8.70
CA ASP A 277 30.14 -0.60 -7.40
C ASP A 277 29.62 0.26 -6.25
N ASP A 278 28.93 1.35 -6.55
CA ASP A 278 28.31 2.20 -5.54
C ASP A 278 27.14 1.48 -4.87
N ILE A 279 26.99 1.68 -3.55
CA ILE A 279 25.82 1.22 -2.78
C ILE A 279 24.65 2.16 -3.12
N MET A 280 23.74 1.69 -3.98
CA MET A 280 22.65 2.50 -4.52
C MET A 280 21.27 1.90 -4.25
N ILE A 281 20.29 2.79 -4.26
CA ILE A 281 18.89 2.49 -4.56
C ILE A 281 18.63 3.00 -5.97
N ILE A 282 18.22 2.11 -6.88
CA ILE A 282 17.96 2.41 -8.28
C ILE A 282 16.45 2.37 -8.48
N MET A 283 15.85 3.52 -8.79
CA MET A 283 14.40 3.67 -8.94
C MET A 283 14.03 3.95 -10.40
N GLY A 284 12.95 3.35 -10.91
CA GLY A 284 12.37 3.77 -12.19
C GLY A 284 11.80 5.20 -12.11
N GLU A 285 11.77 5.91 -13.24
CA GLU A 285 11.25 7.28 -13.37
C GLU A 285 9.84 7.41 -12.78
N SER A 286 9.00 6.40 -13.00
CA SER A 286 7.65 6.30 -12.43
C SER A 286 7.60 6.49 -10.92
N MET A 287 8.63 6.11 -10.16
CA MET A 287 8.66 6.28 -8.70
C MET A 287 8.83 7.74 -8.27
N TYR A 288 9.50 8.56 -9.09
CA TYR A 288 9.73 9.98 -8.81
C TYR A 288 8.60 10.86 -9.33
N LYS A 289 7.52 10.93 -8.55
CA LYS A 289 6.32 11.74 -8.86
C LYS A 289 6.62 13.25 -8.94
N GLY A 290 7.77 13.67 -8.42
CA GLY A 290 8.26 15.04 -8.41
C GLY A 290 8.95 15.50 -9.70
N ILE A 291 9.31 14.59 -10.62
CA ILE A 291 10.21 14.91 -11.74
C ILE A 291 9.78 16.14 -12.55
N LYS A 292 8.48 16.28 -12.85
CA LYS A 292 7.94 17.42 -13.61
C LYS A 292 7.88 18.72 -12.79
N TYR A 293 7.83 18.62 -11.47
CA TYR A 293 7.69 19.76 -10.57
C TYR A 293 9.04 20.37 -10.18
N PHE A 294 10.08 19.55 -10.09
CA PHE A 294 11.46 20.01 -9.82
C PHE A 294 12.21 20.39 -11.10
N LYS A 295 11.67 20.05 -12.28
CA LYS A 295 12.27 20.37 -13.58
C LYS A 295 12.37 21.88 -13.83
N LYS A 296 13.59 22.40 -13.77
CA LYS A 296 13.94 23.79 -14.09
C LYS A 296 15.03 23.87 -15.15
N TYR A 297 16.06 23.04 -15.04
CA TYR A 297 17.23 23.04 -15.93
C TYR A 297 17.20 21.89 -16.93
N ASN A 298 16.41 20.84 -16.68
CA ASN A 298 16.37 19.60 -17.46
C ASN A 298 17.72 18.86 -17.47
N ASP A 299 18.45 18.93 -16.36
CA ASP A 299 19.70 18.21 -16.09
C ASP A 299 19.82 17.90 -14.58
N TYR A 300 20.95 17.33 -14.17
CA TYR A 300 21.17 16.82 -12.81
C TYR A 300 20.97 17.86 -11.71
N ARG A 301 21.06 19.16 -12.01
CA ARG A 301 20.80 20.24 -11.05
C ARG A 301 19.38 20.21 -10.51
N ASP A 302 18.42 19.67 -11.28
CA ASP A 302 17.05 19.48 -10.82
C ASP A 302 16.97 18.42 -9.70
N TRP A 303 17.80 17.38 -9.78
CA TRP A 303 17.92 16.34 -8.74
C TRP A 303 18.68 16.83 -7.52
N GLU A 304 19.75 17.61 -7.72
CA GLU A 304 20.47 18.27 -6.63
C GLU A 304 19.53 19.19 -5.84
N ASN A 305 18.75 20.02 -6.54
CA ASN A 305 17.75 20.90 -5.94
C ASN A 305 16.69 20.12 -5.12
N TYR A 306 16.27 18.92 -5.57
CA TYR A 306 15.40 18.05 -4.77
C TYR A 306 16.07 17.69 -3.44
N TRP A 307 17.31 17.21 -3.46
CA TRP A 307 18.04 16.79 -2.27
C TRP A 307 18.42 17.96 -1.35
N GLU A 308 18.75 19.12 -1.89
CA GLU A 308 18.97 20.35 -1.13
C GLU A 308 17.73 20.73 -0.33
N LYS A 309 16.56 20.75 -0.98
CA LYS A 309 15.28 21.03 -0.32
C LYS A 309 14.88 19.95 0.67
N PHE A 310 15.18 18.68 0.36
CA PHE A 310 14.94 17.55 1.25
C PHE A 310 15.72 17.73 2.56
N LYS A 311 17.00 18.09 2.47
CA LYS A 311 17.87 18.37 3.62
C LYS A 311 17.49 19.66 4.35
N LYS A 312 17.19 20.74 3.62
CA LYS A 312 16.74 22.03 4.17
C LYS A 312 15.57 21.86 5.15
N TYR A 313 14.58 21.06 4.77
CA TYR A 313 13.39 20.81 5.60
C TYR A 313 13.52 19.60 6.51
N ASN A 314 14.72 19.03 6.59
CA ASN A 314 15.05 17.86 7.38
C ASN A 314 14.02 16.74 7.17
N HIS A 315 13.71 16.43 5.90
CA HIS A 315 12.85 15.29 5.56
C HIS A 315 13.57 13.96 5.83
N CYS A 316 12.79 12.90 6.00
CA CYS A 316 13.27 11.55 6.32
C CYS A 316 13.02 10.61 5.13
N VAL A 317 13.82 9.55 4.99
CA VAL A 317 13.48 8.42 4.13
C VAL A 317 12.53 7.51 4.91
N GLY A 318 11.35 7.24 4.37
CA GLY A 318 10.31 6.46 5.03
C GLY A 318 10.21 5.03 4.52
N VAL A 319 10.18 4.07 5.44
CA VAL A 319 9.81 2.66 5.15
C VAL A 319 8.38 2.44 5.60
N ALA A 320 7.45 2.30 4.64
CA ALA A 320 6.02 2.16 4.94
C ALA A 320 5.57 0.70 5.05
N LYS A 321 6.24 -0.22 4.35
CA LYS A 321 6.01 -1.67 4.43
C LYS A 321 7.25 -2.41 3.94
N TRP A 322 7.48 -3.61 4.45
CA TRP A 322 8.42 -4.56 3.88
C TRP A 322 7.81 -5.96 3.86
N ASN A 323 8.48 -6.88 3.18
CA ASN A 323 8.10 -8.28 3.06
C ASN A 323 8.26 -9.04 4.39
N PHE A 324 7.51 -10.13 4.54
CA PHE A 324 7.83 -11.16 5.54
C PHE A 324 8.74 -12.24 4.93
N SER A 325 9.43 -13.03 5.76
CA SER A 325 10.30 -14.11 5.25
C SER A 325 9.52 -15.36 4.82
N LYS A 326 10.19 -16.30 4.16
CA LYS A 326 9.59 -17.61 3.79
C LYS A 326 9.07 -18.39 5.00
N GLU A 327 9.75 -18.26 6.14
CA GLU A 327 9.39 -18.92 7.39
C GLU A 327 8.15 -18.27 8.03
N GLU A 328 8.00 -16.96 7.87
CA GLU A 328 6.84 -16.18 8.33
C GLU A 328 5.64 -16.26 7.37
N GLU A 329 5.82 -16.85 6.17
CA GLU A 329 4.78 -16.91 5.15
C GLU A 329 3.58 -17.76 5.57
N PRO A 330 2.36 -17.19 5.67
CA PRO A 330 1.17 -17.93 6.06
C PRO A 330 0.79 -18.92 4.97
N ALA A 331 0.54 -20.18 5.35
CA ALA A 331 0.06 -21.21 4.43
C ALA A 331 -1.38 -20.95 3.95
N TYR A 332 -2.19 -20.30 4.78
CA TYR A 332 -3.56 -19.94 4.47
C TYR A 332 -3.78 -18.46 4.79
N THR A 333 -4.52 -17.77 3.93
CA THR A 333 -4.99 -16.41 4.18
C THR A 333 -6.49 -16.34 4.00
N ARG A 334 -7.12 -15.35 4.63
CA ARG A 334 -8.56 -15.13 4.47
C ARG A 334 -8.86 -14.50 3.10
N GLY A 335 -9.81 -15.13 2.41
CA GLY A 335 -10.43 -14.71 1.16
C GLY A 335 -11.22 -13.41 1.29
N ASN A 336 -11.75 -12.97 0.16
CA ASN A 336 -12.69 -11.87 0.05
C ASN A 336 -13.82 -12.33 -0.86
N TYR A 337 -15.08 -12.04 -0.52
CA TYR A 337 -16.24 -12.43 -1.32
C TYR A 337 -16.13 -11.97 -2.78
N GLN A 338 -15.47 -10.84 -3.03
CA GLN A 338 -15.29 -10.29 -4.37
C GLN A 338 -14.56 -11.24 -5.33
N ILE A 339 -13.65 -12.08 -4.81
CA ILE A 339 -12.95 -13.08 -5.61
C ILE A 339 -13.90 -14.23 -5.95
N PHE A 340 -14.78 -14.62 -5.02
CA PHE A 340 -15.68 -15.75 -5.20
C PHE A 340 -16.92 -15.41 -6.04
N GLN A 341 -17.41 -14.17 -5.97
CA GLN A 341 -18.65 -13.76 -6.63
C GLN A 341 -18.56 -13.76 -8.17
N ASP A 342 -17.34 -13.60 -8.71
CA ASP A 342 -17.08 -13.51 -10.15
C ASP A 342 -16.64 -14.88 -10.73
N LEU A 343 -16.56 -15.92 -9.89
CA LEU A 343 -16.32 -17.30 -10.32
C LEU A 343 -17.64 -18.05 -10.46
N ASP A 344 -17.79 -18.79 -11.57
CA ASP A 344 -18.94 -19.69 -11.79
C ASP A 344 -18.67 -21.04 -11.09
N LEU A 345 -18.69 -21.05 -9.76
CA LEU A 345 -18.43 -22.25 -8.96
C LEU A 345 -19.73 -23.03 -8.71
N SER A 346 -19.66 -24.35 -8.90
CA SER A 346 -20.71 -25.23 -8.41
C SER A 346 -20.76 -25.23 -6.88
N TYR A 347 -21.88 -25.68 -6.29
CA TYR A 347 -21.97 -25.86 -4.85
C TYR A 347 -20.86 -26.76 -4.29
N PHE A 348 -20.49 -27.82 -5.03
CA PHE A 348 -19.46 -28.77 -4.59
C PHE A 348 -18.07 -28.13 -4.59
N ASP A 349 -17.74 -27.33 -5.60
CA ASP A 349 -16.45 -26.63 -5.69
C ASP A 349 -16.37 -25.53 -4.63
N PHE A 350 -17.44 -24.76 -4.42
CA PHE A 350 -17.47 -23.78 -3.35
C PHE A 350 -17.36 -24.43 -1.96
N SER A 351 -18.07 -25.54 -1.74
CA SER A 351 -18.05 -26.28 -0.48
C SER A 351 -16.66 -26.86 -0.17
N SER A 352 -15.94 -27.35 -1.20
CA SER A 352 -14.58 -27.86 -1.03
C SER A 352 -13.60 -26.74 -0.62
N LEU A 353 -13.74 -25.54 -1.20
CA LEU A 353 -12.97 -24.35 -0.83
C LEU A 353 -13.28 -23.89 0.61
N ALA A 354 -14.54 -23.94 1.02
CA ALA A 354 -14.96 -23.55 2.37
C ALA A 354 -14.58 -24.56 3.45
N ARG A 355 -14.28 -25.81 3.07
CA ARG A 355 -14.07 -26.95 3.98
C ARG A 355 -13.09 -26.66 5.10
N LYS A 356 -11.92 -26.10 4.79
CA LYS A 356 -10.89 -25.77 5.80
C LYS A 356 -11.42 -24.80 6.86
N SER A 357 -12.21 -23.82 6.45
CA SER A 357 -12.82 -22.84 7.36
C SER A 357 -13.86 -23.49 8.25
N PHE A 358 -14.68 -24.38 7.67
CA PHE A 358 -15.71 -25.11 8.39
C PHE A 358 -15.09 -26.10 9.41
N ASP A 359 -14.07 -26.86 9.00
CA ASP A 359 -13.39 -27.80 9.89
C ASP A 359 -12.69 -27.05 11.04
N TRP A 360 -12.06 -25.91 10.75
CA TRP A 360 -11.42 -25.07 11.78
C TRP A 360 -12.39 -24.63 12.87
N ILE A 361 -13.57 -24.13 12.48
CA ILE A 361 -14.54 -23.65 13.46
C ILE A 361 -15.26 -24.78 14.20
N THR A 362 -15.50 -25.91 13.53
CA THR A 362 -16.16 -27.07 14.13
C THR A 362 -15.35 -27.59 15.31
N ARG A 363 -14.02 -27.68 15.17
CA ARG A 363 -13.13 -28.12 16.25
C ARG A 363 -13.14 -27.20 17.47
N ILE A 364 -13.31 -25.90 17.27
CA ILE A 364 -13.45 -24.93 18.37
C ILE A 364 -14.80 -25.14 19.08
N ILE A 365 -15.89 -25.32 18.31
CA ILE A 365 -17.24 -25.58 18.84
C ILE A 365 -17.26 -26.88 19.66
N GLU A 366 -16.57 -27.92 19.18
CA GLU A 366 -16.45 -29.22 19.84
C GLU A 366 -15.56 -29.16 21.11
N GLY A 367 -14.94 -28.02 21.39
CA GLY A 367 -14.16 -27.79 22.62
C GLY A 367 -12.73 -28.29 22.54
N GLU A 368 -12.12 -28.35 21.35
CA GLU A 368 -10.69 -28.65 21.24
C GLU A 368 -9.86 -27.45 21.74
N ASP A 369 -9.17 -27.64 22.87
CA ASP A 369 -8.37 -26.60 23.54
C ASP A 369 -7.33 -25.95 22.62
N ILE A 370 -6.57 -26.75 21.87
CA ILE A 370 -5.51 -26.23 20.99
C ILE A 370 -6.06 -25.31 19.90
N HIS A 371 -7.20 -25.65 19.31
CA HIS A 371 -7.88 -24.85 18.29
C HIS A 371 -8.42 -23.55 18.89
N THR A 372 -8.95 -23.63 20.11
CA THR A 372 -9.44 -22.48 20.87
C THR A 372 -8.31 -21.51 21.21
N TYR A 373 -7.17 -22.02 21.69
CA TYR A 373 -6.00 -21.18 21.98
C TYR A 373 -5.46 -20.49 20.73
N CYS A 374 -5.26 -21.23 19.64
CA CYS A 374 -4.84 -20.65 18.36
C CYS A 374 -5.84 -19.60 17.85
N PHE A 375 -7.15 -19.84 17.97
CA PHE A 375 -8.18 -18.87 17.59
C PHE A 375 -8.11 -17.57 18.41
N LEU A 376 -7.71 -17.67 19.68
CA LEU A 376 -7.50 -16.52 20.57
C LEU A 376 -6.13 -15.85 20.36
N GLY A 377 -5.33 -16.31 19.39
CA GLY A 377 -4.03 -15.75 19.04
C GLY A 377 -2.88 -16.24 19.92
N LEU A 378 -3.09 -17.33 20.67
CA LEU A 378 -2.06 -17.98 21.47
C LEU A 378 -1.36 -19.04 20.62
N MET A 379 -0.10 -18.80 20.30
CA MET A 379 0.76 -19.69 19.52
C MET A 379 2.01 -20.03 20.35
N GLU A 380 2.72 -21.11 20.00
CA GLU A 380 3.92 -21.58 20.72
C GLU A 380 5.01 -20.49 20.86
N ASP A 381 5.11 -19.58 19.90
CA ASP A 381 6.09 -18.48 19.89
C ASP A 381 5.49 -17.12 20.26
N SER A 382 4.18 -17.06 20.53
CA SER A 382 3.42 -15.84 20.80
C SER A 382 2.38 -16.06 21.90
N HIS A 383 2.78 -15.72 23.13
CA HIS A 383 1.96 -15.85 24.35
C HIS A 383 1.49 -14.50 24.91
N GLU A 384 1.60 -13.41 24.15
CA GLU A 384 1.11 -12.11 24.63
C GLU A 384 -0.42 -12.07 24.52
N PRO A 385 -1.15 -12.03 25.65
CA PRO A 385 -2.61 -12.09 25.61
C PRO A 385 -3.17 -10.78 25.05
N LEU A 386 -4.07 -10.91 24.07
CA LEU A 386 -4.72 -9.75 23.44
C LEU A 386 -5.65 -8.98 24.38
N ASN A 387 -6.12 -9.62 25.45
CA ASN A 387 -6.98 -9.03 26.47
C ASN A 387 -6.96 -9.85 27.77
N ASN A 388 -7.67 -9.36 28.79
CA ASN A 388 -7.72 -9.96 30.12
C ASN A 388 -8.36 -11.36 30.14
N TYR A 389 -9.29 -11.68 29.23
CA TYR A 389 -9.87 -13.03 29.14
C TYR A 389 -8.83 -14.04 28.67
N VAL A 390 -8.10 -13.70 27.61
CA VAL A 390 -7.00 -14.54 27.09
C VAL A 390 -5.89 -14.68 28.13
N ALA A 391 -5.57 -13.61 28.87
CA ALA A 391 -4.61 -13.65 29.97
C ALA A 391 -5.03 -14.58 31.12
N ALA A 392 -6.34 -14.64 31.43
CA ALA A 392 -6.87 -15.52 32.45
C ALA A 392 -6.80 -16.99 32.02
N ILE A 393 -7.14 -17.28 30.76
CA ILE A 393 -7.02 -18.62 30.16
C ILE A 393 -5.58 -19.12 30.22
N LEU A 394 -4.60 -18.28 29.86
CA LEU A 394 -3.17 -18.63 29.93
C LEU A 394 -2.71 -18.97 31.36
N LYS A 395 -3.28 -18.31 32.38
CA LYS A 395 -2.94 -18.58 33.79
C LYS A 395 -3.60 -19.83 34.32
N ASN A 396 -4.84 -20.10 33.89
CA ASN A 396 -5.59 -21.26 34.31
C ASN A 396 -6.56 -21.71 33.19
N PRO A 397 -6.24 -22.79 32.46
CA PRO A 397 -7.09 -23.34 31.40
C PRO A 397 -8.54 -23.63 31.82
N GLU A 398 -8.78 -23.96 33.09
CA GLU A 398 -10.14 -24.22 33.61
C GLU A 398 -11.07 -23.01 33.49
N VAL A 399 -10.52 -21.80 33.32
CA VAL A 399 -11.30 -20.58 33.05
C VAL A 399 -12.07 -20.67 31.74
N LEU A 400 -11.71 -21.55 30.80
CA LEU A 400 -12.53 -21.84 29.63
C LEU A 400 -13.93 -22.36 29.98
N LYS A 401 -14.13 -22.90 31.19
CA LYS A 401 -15.43 -23.37 31.67
C LYS A 401 -16.29 -22.26 32.28
N ASP A 402 -15.69 -21.10 32.59
CA ASP A 402 -16.39 -19.94 33.13
C ASP A 402 -17.39 -19.36 32.11
N SER A 403 -18.61 -19.07 32.57
CA SER A 403 -19.69 -18.63 31.67
C SER A 403 -19.39 -17.30 30.99
N THR A 404 -18.68 -16.37 31.64
CA THR A 404 -18.34 -15.06 31.06
C THR A 404 -17.32 -15.22 29.95
N VAL A 405 -16.29 -16.05 30.18
CA VAL A 405 -15.26 -16.35 29.17
C VAL A 405 -15.85 -17.12 27.99
N ARG A 406 -16.73 -18.10 28.25
CA ARG A 406 -17.44 -18.83 27.19
C ARG A 406 -18.29 -17.91 26.34
N ASN A 407 -19.06 -17.01 26.95
CA ASN A 407 -19.89 -16.04 26.21
C ASN A 407 -19.04 -15.10 25.35
N TYR A 408 -17.87 -14.69 25.85
CA TYR A 408 -16.91 -13.92 25.07
C TYR A 408 -16.43 -14.69 23.84
N ILE A 409 -16.00 -15.94 24.00
CA ILE A 409 -15.54 -16.79 22.89
C ILE A 409 -16.66 -17.02 21.88
N ILE A 410 -17.88 -17.30 22.34
CA ILE A 410 -19.07 -17.46 21.47
C ILE A 410 -19.28 -16.19 20.65
N SER A 411 -19.24 -14.99 21.24
CA SER A 411 -19.42 -13.74 20.50
C SER A 411 -18.34 -13.52 19.43
N LEU A 412 -17.09 -13.94 19.68
CA LEU A 412 -16.03 -13.90 18.68
C LEU A 412 -16.29 -14.88 17.54
N MET A 413 -16.74 -16.09 17.87
CA MET A 413 -17.08 -17.12 16.90
C MET A 413 -18.27 -16.72 16.02
N GLU A 414 -19.34 -16.16 16.60
CA GLU A 414 -20.48 -15.65 15.85
C GLU A 414 -20.05 -14.60 14.82
N LYS A 415 -19.23 -13.63 15.26
CA LYS A 415 -18.62 -12.65 14.35
C LYS A 415 -17.79 -13.32 13.26
N TYR A 416 -17.00 -14.33 13.61
CA TYR A 416 -16.16 -15.07 12.66
C TYR A 416 -17.01 -15.82 11.61
N ILE A 417 -18.11 -16.45 12.05
CA ILE A 417 -19.11 -17.11 11.21
C ILE A 417 -19.76 -16.08 10.26
N ASP A 418 -20.17 -14.92 10.77
CA ASP A 418 -20.76 -13.88 9.94
C ASP A 418 -19.79 -13.38 8.87
N GLU A 419 -18.52 -13.24 9.22
CA GLU A 419 -17.50 -12.93 8.23
C GLU A 419 -17.29 -14.04 7.19
N MET A 420 -17.39 -15.32 7.57
CA MET A 420 -17.36 -16.44 6.63
C MET A 420 -18.56 -16.41 5.67
N LYS A 421 -19.76 -16.08 6.16
CA LYS A 421 -20.95 -15.86 5.32
C LYS A 421 -20.71 -14.74 4.29
N CYS A 422 -19.88 -13.75 4.64
CA CYS A 422 -19.41 -12.70 3.73
C CYS A 422 -18.14 -13.09 2.97
N GLY A 423 -17.89 -14.38 2.70
CA GLY A 423 -16.80 -14.87 1.85
C GLY A 423 -15.39 -14.71 2.40
N LYS A 424 -15.20 -14.42 3.71
CA LYS A 424 -13.86 -14.36 4.31
C LYS A 424 -13.36 -15.75 4.77
N LEU A 425 -13.26 -16.67 3.81
CA LEU A 425 -12.87 -18.07 4.00
C LEU A 425 -11.34 -18.25 4.00
N TRP A 426 -10.80 -19.18 4.78
CA TRP A 426 -9.41 -19.62 4.67
C TRP A 426 -9.17 -20.33 3.33
N ILE A 427 -8.28 -19.77 2.51
CA ILE A 427 -7.84 -20.33 1.23
C ILE A 427 -6.33 -20.53 1.24
N ASN A 428 -5.86 -21.53 0.51
CA ASN A 428 -4.43 -21.83 0.36
C ASN A 428 -3.79 -20.78 -0.55
N ALA A 429 -3.45 -19.66 0.07
CA ALA A 429 -2.96 -18.48 -0.61
C ALA A 429 -2.17 -17.61 0.35
N CYS A 430 -1.24 -16.82 -0.18
CA CYS A 430 -0.52 -15.81 0.57
C CYS A 430 -0.49 -14.48 -0.19
N PHE A 431 -0.39 -13.37 0.55
CA PHE A 431 -0.15 -12.07 -0.08
C PHE A 431 1.34 -11.91 -0.35
N LYS A 432 1.71 -11.59 -1.59
CA LYS A 432 3.08 -11.33 -2.03
C LYS A 432 3.19 -9.95 -2.67
N PHE A 433 4.36 -9.33 -2.62
CA PHE A 433 4.62 -8.15 -3.46
C PHE A 433 4.54 -8.52 -4.93
N LEU A 434 3.85 -7.73 -5.74
CA LEU A 434 3.89 -7.91 -7.19
C LEU A 434 5.17 -7.27 -7.71
N VAL A 435 5.96 -8.03 -8.45
CA VAL A 435 7.30 -7.62 -8.91
C VAL A 435 7.37 -7.83 -10.42
N PRO A 436 7.94 -6.90 -11.21
CA PRO A 436 8.19 -7.15 -12.63
C PRO A 436 9.39 -8.07 -12.80
N ASP A 437 9.65 -8.55 -14.00
CA ASP A 437 10.89 -9.26 -14.30
C ASP A 437 12.10 -8.35 -14.02
N LEU A 438 12.79 -8.62 -12.90
CA LEU A 438 13.90 -7.80 -12.43
C LEU A 438 15.17 -7.95 -13.28
N ILE A 439 15.32 -9.06 -14.03
CA ILE A 439 16.39 -9.17 -15.02
C ILE A 439 16.12 -8.17 -16.14
N MET A 440 14.88 -8.12 -16.63
CA MET A 440 14.50 -7.14 -17.65
C MET A 440 14.69 -5.70 -17.17
N PHE A 441 14.38 -5.42 -15.90
CA PHE A 441 14.65 -4.11 -15.28
C PHE A 441 16.14 -3.78 -15.30
N MET A 442 16.99 -4.70 -14.82
CA MET A 442 18.44 -4.49 -14.77
C MET A 442 19.05 -4.35 -16.17
N GLU A 443 18.59 -5.13 -17.14
CA GLU A 443 19.00 -5.00 -18.55
C GLU A 443 18.68 -3.61 -19.08
N ALA A 444 17.44 -3.14 -18.91
CA ALA A 444 17.04 -1.80 -19.34
C ALA A 444 17.84 -0.68 -18.65
N ALA A 445 18.01 -0.76 -17.33
CA ALA A 445 18.79 0.21 -16.56
C ALA A 445 20.27 0.23 -16.96
N GLY A 446 20.84 -0.92 -17.30
CA GLY A 446 22.24 -1.06 -17.76
C GLY A 446 22.46 -0.73 -19.24
N GLY A 447 21.40 -0.33 -19.98
CA GLY A 447 21.51 -0.04 -21.42
C GLY A 447 21.63 -1.28 -22.32
N LEU A 448 21.27 -2.46 -21.83
CA LEU A 448 21.18 -3.70 -22.59
C LEU A 448 19.82 -3.81 -23.31
N GLU A 449 19.73 -4.72 -24.28
CA GLU A 449 18.45 -5.12 -24.87
C GLU A 449 17.58 -5.85 -23.81
N PRO A 450 16.44 -5.28 -23.38
CA PRO A 450 15.65 -5.88 -22.30
C PRO A 450 14.89 -7.13 -22.79
N LYS A 451 15.27 -8.29 -22.27
CA LYS A 451 14.71 -9.60 -22.60
C LYS A 451 13.97 -10.23 -21.44
N GLY A 452 14.49 -10.04 -20.22
CA GLY A 452 14.05 -10.76 -19.04
C GLY A 452 14.28 -12.27 -19.14
N PHE A 453 13.82 -13.00 -18.14
CA PHE A 453 13.88 -14.47 -18.10
C PHE A 453 12.49 -15.11 -18.13
N LEU A 454 11.42 -14.37 -17.81
CA LEU A 454 10.05 -14.89 -17.81
C LEU A 454 9.41 -14.78 -19.20
N ALA A 455 8.73 -15.85 -19.64
CA ALA A 455 7.88 -15.86 -20.84
C ALA A 455 6.46 -15.33 -20.56
N TYR A 456 5.62 -15.26 -21.60
CA TYR A 456 4.32 -14.56 -21.60
C TYR A 456 3.35 -14.99 -20.48
N ASP A 457 3.30 -16.27 -20.12
CA ASP A 457 2.40 -16.81 -19.09
C ASP A 457 3.17 -17.31 -17.84
N GLU A 458 4.39 -16.82 -17.63
CA GLU A 458 5.24 -17.29 -16.54
C GLU A 458 5.34 -16.30 -15.39
N PHE A 459 5.54 -16.85 -14.20
CA PHE A 459 5.93 -16.11 -13.00
C PHE A 459 7.00 -16.87 -12.20
N TYR A 460 7.74 -16.15 -11.37
CA TYR A 460 8.69 -16.68 -10.41
C TYR A 460 8.31 -16.27 -8.99
N SER A 461 8.30 -17.23 -8.08
CA SER A 461 8.09 -17.01 -6.67
C SER A 461 8.72 -18.17 -5.90
N THR A 462 9.06 -17.91 -4.65
CA THR A 462 9.51 -18.93 -3.71
C THR A 462 8.66 -18.91 -2.45
N ASN A 463 8.66 -20.04 -1.73
CA ASN A 463 8.11 -20.19 -0.39
C ASN A 463 9.05 -21.05 0.45
N ARG A 464 8.58 -21.51 1.62
CA ARG A 464 9.33 -22.40 2.53
C ARG A 464 9.74 -23.73 1.90
N ASP A 465 9.01 -24.21 0.88
CA ASP A 465 9.21 -25.51 0.23
C ASP A 465 10.11 -25.40 -1.01
N GLY A 466 10.50 -24.18 -1.42
CA GLY A 466 11.37 -23.92 -2.55
C GLY A 466 10.73 -23.01 -3.61
N VAL A 467 11.14 -23.21 -4.86
CA VAL A 467 10.57 -22.51 -6.02
C VAL A 467 9.18 -23.06 -6.31
N LEU A 468 8.23 -22.17 -6.62
CA LEU A 468 6.89 -22.57 -7.01
C LEU A 468 6.86 -22.99 -8.48
N GLU A 469 6.28 -24.17 -8.73
CA GLU A 469 6.12 -24.75 -10.08
C GLU A 469 4.66 -25.10 -10.34
N GLY A 470 4.22 -24.98 -11.60
CA GLY A 470 2.85 -25.28 -12.04
C GLY A 470 1.90 -24.08 -12.01
N GLU A 471 0.60 -24.33 -12.21
CA GLU A 471 -0.37 -23.25 -12.34
C GLU A 471 -0.78 -22.65 -10.99
N TYR A 472 -0.77 -21.32 -10.92
CA TYR A 472 -1.25 -20.55 -9.78
C TYR A 472 -2.18 -19.44 -10.25
N LEU A 473 -3.17 -19.15 -9.42
CA LEU A 473 -4.06 -18.03 -9.57
C LEU A 473 -3.49 -16.82 -8.84
N ILE A 474 -3.41 -15.68 -9.53
CA ILE A 474 -2.93 -14.40 -9.01
C ILE A 474 -4.10 -13.44 -8.97
N GLU A 475 -4.33 -12.88 -7.78
CA GLU A 475 -5.50 -12.08 -7.46
C GLU A 475 -5.11 -10.72 -6.91
N ARG A 476 -5.89 -9.70 -7.23
CA ARG A 476 -5.77 -8.38 -6.60
C ARG A 476 -7.14 -7.90 -6.13
N ASN A 477 -7.17 -7.38 -4.92
CA ASN A 477 -8.35 -6.67 -4.42
C ASN A 477 -8.27 -5.16 -4.76
N PRO A 478 -9.39 -4.50 -5.08
CA PRO A 478 -10.72 -5.09 -5.26
C PRO A 478 -10.83 -5.88 -6.57
N HIS A 479 -11.69 -6.90 -6.59
CA HIS A 479 -11.99 -7.71 -7.76
C HIS A 479 -13.40 -7.36 -8.26
N ILE A 480 -13.56 -7.17 -9.57
CA ILE A 480 -14.81 -6.67 -10.16
C ILE A 480 -15.32 -7.48 -11.37
N CYS A 481 -14.50 -8.32 -11.99
CA CYS A 481 -14.96 -9.15 -13.11
C CYS A 481 -14.10 -10.40 -13.33
N PRO A 482 -14.63 -11.43 -14.00
CA PRO A 482 -13.94 -12.71 -14.15
C PRO A 482 -12.59 -12.65 -14.89
N SER A 483 -12.35 -11.64 -15.72
CA SER A 483 -11.09 -11.51 -16.45
C SER A 483 -9.90 -11.11 -15.58
N GLU A 484 -10.15 -10.65 -14.35
CA GLU A 484 -9.13 -10.29 -13.36
C GLU A 484 -8.54 -11.51 -12.65
N HIS A 485 -9.17 -12.69 -12.78
CA HIS A 485 -8.57 -13.98 -12.44
C HIS A 485 -7.42 -14.29 -13.40
N VAL A 486 -6.18 -14.04 -12.98
CA VAL A 486 -4.99 -14.31 -13.80
C VAL A 486 -4.36 -15.63 -13.37
N ILE A 487 -4.28 -16.58 -14.29
CA ILE A 487 -3.55 -17.83 -14.08
C ILE A 487 -2.20 -17.70 -14.79
N LEU A 488 -1.11 -17.95 -14.07
CA LEU A 488 0.24 -18.04 -14.63
C LEU A 488 0.90 -19.35 -14.17
N ASN A 489 1.92 -19.77 -14.92
CA ASN A 489 2.73 -20.94 -14.60
C ASN A 489 4.00 -20.54 -13.85
N GLY A 490 4.21 -21.15 -12.68
CA GLY A 490 5.41 -21.01 -11.87
C GLY A 490 6.57 -21.73 -12.53
N VAL A 491 7.71 -21.06 -12.66
CA VAL A 491 8.88 -21.62 -13.33
C VAL A 491 10.13 -21.59 -12.48
N LYS A 492 10.95 -22.61 -12.68
CA LYS A 492 12.31 -22.70 -12.16
C LYS A 492 13.31 -22.21 -13.20
N ASP A 493 14.09 -21.20 -12.85
CA ASP A 493 15.10 -20.63 -13.73
C ASP A 493 16.43 -20.41 -13.01
N LYS A 494 17.55 -20.69 -13.70
CA LYS A 494 18.89 -20.63 -13.12
C LYS A 494 19.35 -19.20 -12.83
N VAL A 495 18.95 -18.24 -13.67
CA VAL A 495 19.27 -16.83 -13.47
C VAL A 495 18.49 -16.31 -12.27
N ALA A 496 17.20 -16.67 -12.17
CA ALA A 496 16.38 -16.32 -11.02
C ALA A 496 16.92 -16.90 -9.70
N GLU A 497 17.33 -18.17 -9.68
CA GLU A 497 17.95 -18.78 -8.49
C GLU A 497 19.24 -18.08 -8.07
N LYS A 498 20.05 -17.67 -9.05
CA LYS A 498 21.31 -16.98 -8.78
C LYS A 498 21.09 -15.61 -8.14
N TYR A 499 20.18 -14.81 -8.69
CA TYR A 499 20.04 -13.40 -8.29
C TYR A 499 18.91 -13.13 -7.30
N PHE A 500 17.89 -13.99 -7.23
CA PHE A 500 16.65 -13.74 -6.51
C PHE A 500 16.28 -14.82 -5.49
N SER A 501 17.11 -15.84 -5.27
CA SER A 501 16.85 -16.86 -4.25
C SER A 501 16.73 -16.27 -2.83
N GLY A 502 17.37 -15.14 -2.57
CA GLY A 502 17.27 -14.37 -1.33
C GLY A 502 16.04 -13.46 -1.23
N LEU A 503 15.27 -13.27 -2.32
CA LEU A 503 14.03 -12.51 -2.27
C LEU A 503 12.90 -13.36 -1.69
N ASP A 504 12.34 -12.87 -0.59
CA ASP A 504 11.22 -13.51 0.09
C ASP A 504 9.90 -12.79 -0.23
N ASN A 505 8.80 -13.54 -0.24
CA ASN A 505 7.44 -13.01 -0.36
C ASN A 505 7.18 -12.11 -1.59
N ILE A 506 7.74 -12.52 -2.73
CA ILE A 506 7.53 -11.86 -4.03
C ILE A 506 6.74 -12.76 -4.99
N CYS A 507 5.92 -12.15 -5.84
CA CYS A 507 5.33 -12.75 -7.03
C CYS A 507 5.88 -11.97 -8.23
N MET A 508 6.96 -12.48 -8.82
CA MET A 508 7.62 -11.86 -9.97
C MET A 508 6.92 -12.32 -11.25
N ILE A 509 6.35 -11.40 -12.01
CA ILE A 509 5.62 -11.71 -13.24
C ILE A 509 6.36 -11.17 -14.46
N ASN A 510 6.09 -11.76 -15.61
CA ASN A 510 6.64 -11.30 -16.87
C ASN A 510 6.19 -9.87 -17.23
N CYS A 511 7.00 -9.19 -18.05
CA CYS A 511 6.67 -7.91 -18.67
C CYS A 511 6.24 -8.06 -20.14
N LYS A 512 5.83 -9.27 -20.53
CA LYS A 512 5.49 -9.66 -21.91
C LYS A 512 3.98 -9.80 -22.13
N SER A 513 3.18 -9.62 -21.08
CA SER A 513 1.73 -9.72 -21.08
C SER A 513 1.08 -8.50 -20.41
N ILE A 514 -0.23 -8.37 -20.57
CA ILE A 514 -1.04 -7.34 -19.90
C ILE A 514 -1.48 -7.75 -18.49
N THR A 515 -0.73 -8.63 -17.83
CA THR A 515 -1.08 -9.17 -16.52
C THR A 515 -1.33 -8.07 -15.48
N PRO A 516 -0.48 -7.04 -15.32
CA PRO A 516 -0.79 -5.95 -14.39
C PRO A 516 -2.12 -5.27 -14.70
N GLN A 517 -2.42 -5.01 -15.98
CA GLN A 517 -3.67 -4.37 -16.39
C GLN A 517 -4.89 -5.25 -16.08
N ARG A 518 -4.77 -6.57 -16.25
CA ARG A 518 -5.80 -7.55 -15.84
C ARG A 518 -6.00 -7.60 -14.34
N LEU A 519 -4.96 -7.36 -13.55
CA LEU A 519 -5.03 -7.24 -12.09
C LEU A 519 -5.55 -5.86 -11.67
N ASN A 520 -6.69 -5.43 -12.22
CA ASN A 520 -7.36 -4.16 -11.96
C ASN A 520 -6.43 -2.93 -12.15
N GLY A 521 -5.68 -2.90 -13.25
CA GLY A 521 -4.73 -1.81 -13.53
C GLY A 521 -3.63 -1.71 -12.48
N ALA A 522 -3.00 -2.83 -12.12
CA ALA A 522 -1.88 -2.88 -11.19
C ALA A 522 -0.65 -2.15 -11.73
N ASP A 523 0.07 -1.54 -10.79
CA ASP A 523 1.47 -1.18 -10.90
C ASP A 523 2.28 -2.17 -10.01
N TYR A 524 3.56 -1.93 -9.81
CA TYR A 524 4.45 -2.77 -9.01
C TYR A 524 4.74 -2.20 -7.62
N ASP A 525 3.85 -1.31 -7.12
CA ASP A 525 3.92 -0.78 -5.75
C ASP A 525 2.87 -1.37 -4.78
N ILE A 526 2.29 -2.51 -5.18
CA ILE A 526 1.18 -3.21 -4.53
C ILE A 526 1.57 -4.60 -4.02
N VAL A 527 0.58 -5.25 -3.38
CA VAL A 527 0.59 -6.69 -3.11
C VAL A 527 -0.55 -7.37 -3.85
N VAL A 528 -0.29 -8.61 -4.27
CA VAL A 528 -1.27 -9.53 -4.86
C VAL A 528 -1.41 -10.74 -3.94
N LYS A 529 -2.49 -11.49 -4.11
CA LYS A 529 -2.67 -12.78 -3.47
C LYS A 529 -2.32 -13.87 -4.49
N LEU A 530 -1.39 -14.75 -4.13
CA LEU A 530 -1.01 -15.91 -4.92
C LEU A 530 -1.69 -17.14 -4.33
N CYS A 531 -2.54 -17.78 -5.11
CA CYS A 531 -3.39 -18.90 -4.71
C CYS A 531 -2.93 -20.17 -5.45
N ARG A 532 -2.77 -21.27 -4.72
CA ARG A 532 -2.52 -22.57 -5.34
C ARG A 532 -3.82 -23.11 -5.92
N ILE A 533 -3.82 -23.44 -7.21
CA ILE A 533 -4.93 -24.14 -7.85
C ILE A 533 -4.83 -25.62 -7.43
N ILE A 534 -5.93 -26.18 -6.91
CA ILE A 534 -6.02 -27.56 -6.41
C ILE A 534 -6.77 -28.39 -7.43
#